data_AF-A0A3L6JAE0-F1
#
_entry.id   AF-A0A3L6JAE0-F1
#
_cell.length_a   1.000
_cell.length_b   1.000
_cell.length_c   1.000
_cell.angle_alpha   90.00
_cell.angle_beta   90.00
_cell.angle_gamma   90.00
#
_symmetry.space_group_name_H-M   'P 1'
#
loop_
_entity.id
_entity.type
_entity.pdbx_description
1 polymer ?
#
loop_
_entity_poly.entity_id
_entity_poly.type
_entity_poly.pdbx_seq_one_letter_code
_entity_poly.pdbx_strand_id
1 'polypeptide(L)'
;MCRNGVGAYPKPQSIDGWYSSMRLFIDFVPVLVWALLAIALVAIMLLASWVLRPHILQNSDKTSSYECGEEPVGTAAVAFPYSYFLYTVLFVIVDVMGAFLWLLSVSPLRISEVIVWQTFVFVVLIVLGIAFALHMLPQTLLDGKETLRLYRESKAAREQHDSGVQV
;
A
#
# COMPACT_ATOMS: atom_id res chain seq x y z
N MET A 1 -14.16 -32.61 56.95
CA MET A 1 -12.95 -31.76 57.01
C MET A 1 -12.90 -30.90 55.76
N CYS A 2 -12.90 -29.57 55.95
CA CYS A 2 -12.80 -28.50 54.94
C CYS A 2 -11.55 -28.69 54.05
N ARG A 3 -11.51 -28.26 52.78
CA ARG A 3 -11.67 -26.86 52.36
C ARG A 3 -11.84 -26.78 50.84
N ASN A 4 -13.05 -26.42 50.38
CA ASN A 4 -13.28 -25.86 49.05
C ASN A 4 -12.61 -24.48 49.00
N GLY A 5 -11.69 -24.30 48.05
CA GLY A 5 -10.87 -23.11 47.92
C GLY A 5 -10.59 -22.74 46.46
N VAL A 6 -11.55 -22.96 45.56
CA VAL A 6 -11.49 -22.36 44.23
C VAL A 6 -11.90 -20.90 44.36
N GLY A 7 -10.89 -20.01 44.36
CA GLY A 7 -11.08 -18.57 44.28
C GLY A 7 -11.90 -18.23 43.05
N ALA A 8 -13.18 -17.91 43.27
CA ALA A 8 -14.06 -17.39 42.25
C ALA A 8 -13.54 -16.02 41.82
N TYR A 9 -13.09 -15.90 40.56
CA TYR A 9 -12.94 -14.59 39.95
C TYR A 9 -14.31 -13.89 39.97
N PRO A 10 -14.44 -12.71 40.60
CA PRO A 10 -15.70 -11.99 40.57
C PRO A 10 -15.96 -11.56 39.13
N LYS A 11 -16.96 -12.20 38.51
CA LYS A 11 -17.54 -11.75 37.24
C LYS A 11 -18.14 -10.35 37.49
N PRO A 12 -17.68 -9.30 36.79
CA PRO A 12 -18.25 -7.98 36.95
C PRO A 12 -19.74 -8.05 36.58
N GLN A 13 -20.57 -7.54 37.49
CA GLN A 13 -22.02 -7.58 37.34
C GLN A 13 -22.47 -6.49 36.38
N SER A 14 -22.50 -6.80 35.09
CA SER A 14 -23.36 -6.27 34.00
C SER A 14 -23.93 -4.83 34.04
N ILE A 15 -23.23 -3.82 34.58
CA ILE A 15 -23.55 -2.38 34.42
C ILE A 15 -22.57 -1.68 33.45
N ASP A 16 -22.01 -2.44 32.50
CA ASP A 16 -20.68 -2.12 31.94
C ASP A 16 -20.65 -1.88 30.42
N GLY A 17 -21.79 -2.01 29.72
CA GLY A 17 -21.85 -1.91 28.25
C GLY A 17 -21.45 -0.52 27.73
N TRP A 18 -22.01 0.54 28.33
CA TRP A 18 -21.73 1.93 27.95
C TRP A 18 -20.33 2.40 28.38
N TYR A 19 -19.81 1.89 29.50
CA TYR A 19 -18.45 2.19 29.98
C TYR A 19 -17.36 1.49 29.17
N SER A 20 -17.59 0.26 28.70
CA SER A 20 -16.63 -0.47 27.86
C SER A 20 -16.42 0.19 26.50
N SER A 21 -17.49 0.64 25.84
CA SER A 21 -17.39 1.39 24.59
C SER A 21 -16.66 2.72 24.79
N MET A 22 -17.01 3.48 25.84
CA MET A 22 -16.37 4.76 26.16
C MET A 22 -14.88 4.60 26.49
N ARG A 23 -14.49 3.54 27.22
CA ARG A 23 -13.08 3.21 27.52
C ARG A 23 -12.30 2.87 26.26
N LEU A 24 -12.89 2.09 25.35
CA LEU A 24 -12.27 1.72 24.09
C LEU A 24 -11.97 2.98 23.25
N PHE A 25 -12.89 3.95 23.19
CA PHE A 25 -12.61 5.25 22.55
C PHE A 25 -11.47 6.01 23.22
N ILE A 26 -11.41 6.04 24.55
CA ILE A 26 -10.35 6.70 25.32
C ILE A 26 -8.98 6.05 25.06
N ASP A 27 -8.92 4.73 24.89
CA ASP A 27 -7.67 4.00 24.58
C ASP A 27 -7.12 4.34 23.18
N PHE A 28 -7.99 4.75 22.24
CA PHE A 28 -7.58 5.24 20.91
C PHE A 28 -7.27 6.74 20.87
N VAL A 29 -7.63 7.53 21.89
CA VAL A 29 -7.32 8.97 21.94
C VAL A 29 -5.83 9.24 21.76
N PRO A 30 -4.89 8.53 22.43
CA PRO A 30 -3.46 8.74 22.20
C PRO A 30 -3.06 8.54 20.74
N VAL A 31 -3.60 7.52 20.06
CA VAL A 31 -3.30 7.25 18.64
C VAL A 31 -3.74 8.42 17.77
N LEU A 32 -4.95 8.94 18.00
CA LEU A 32 -5.46 10.10 17.28
C LEU A 32 -4.63 11.35 17.58
N VAL A 33 -4.23 11.58 18.83
CA VAL A 33 -3.39 12.71 19.23
C VAL A 33 -2.04 12.65 18.51
N TRP A 34 -1.37 11.49 18.47
CA TRP A 34 -0.11 11.33 17.74
C TRP A 34 -0.26 11.52 16.23
N ALA A 35 -1.32 10.99 15.63
CA ALA A 35 -1.60 11.18 14.21
C ALA A 35 -1.83 12.67 13.88
N LEU A 36 -2.62 13.37 14.69
CA LEU A 36 -2.88 14.81 14.53
C LEU A 36 -1.61 15.63 14.76
N LEU A 37 -0.78 15.29 15.74
CA LEU A 37 0.50 15.95 15.96
C LEU A 37 1.46 15.76 14.78
N ALA A 38 1.52 14.57 14.19
CA ALA A 38 2.34 14.30 13.01
C ALA A 38 1.86 15.13 11.81
N ILE A 39 0.55 15.16 11.55
CA ILE A 39 -0.04 15.98 10.49
C ILE A 39 0.21 17.47 10.75
N ALA A 40 -0.01 17.93 11.99
CA ALA A 40 0.21 19.32 12.37
C ALA A 40 1.68 19.73 12.21
N LEU A 41 2.63 18.87 12.57
CA LEU A 41 4.05 19.12 12.37
C LEU A 41 4.38 19.31 10.89
N VAL A 42 3.93 18.39 10.02
CA VAL A 42 4.12 18.51 8.56
C VAL A 42 3.48 19.79 8.04
N ALA A 43 2.25 20.10 8.46
CA ALA A 43 1.55 21.31 8.05
C ALA A 43 2.28 22.58 8.51
N ILE A 44 2.75 22.65 9.76
CA ILE A 44 3.52 23.78 10.28
C ILE A 44 4.83 23.95 9.51
N MET A 45 5.54 22.86 9.21
CA MET A 45 6.78 22.92 8.41
C MET A 45 6.53 23.42 6.99
N LEU A 46 5.47 22.93 6.33
CA LEU A 46 5.09 23.39 4.99
C LEU A 46 4.62 24.85 5.00
N LEU A 47 3.84 25.26 6.01
CA LEU A 47 3.39 26.65 6.18
C LEU A 47 4.56 27.58 6.49
N ALA A 48 5.47 27.18 7.37
CA ALA A 48 6.69 27.94 7.65
C ALA A 48 7.54 28.07 6.38
N SER A 49 7.72 26.99 5.62
CA SER A 49 8.42 27.02 4.33
C SER A 49 7.74 28.00 3.35
N TRP A 50 6.41 27.96 3.26
CA TRP A 50 5.65 28.84 2.39
C TRP A 50 5.76 30.31 2.82
N VAL A 51 5.64 30.63 4.11
CA VAL A 51 5.72 32.01 4.63
C VAL A 51 7.14 32.57 4.54
N LEU A 52 8.17 31.79 4.86
CA LEU A 52 9.57 32.24 4.83
C LEU A 52 10.12 32.32 3.40
N ARG A 53 9.52 31.61 2.44
CA ARG A 53 10.01 31.61 1.05
C ARG A 53 9.84 32.99 0.41
N PRO A 54 10.88 33.53 -0.25
CA PRO A 54 10.73 34.72 -1.08
C PRO A 54 9.80 34.40 -2.26
N HIS A 55 8.71 35.16 -2.37
CA HIS A 55 7.70 35.01 -3.43
C HIS A 55 8.07 35.76 -4.72
N ILE A 56 9.27 36.34 -4.78
CA ILE A 56 9.73 37.16 -5.90
C ILE A 56 9.92 36.25 -7.13
N LEU A 57 8.99 36.42 -8.07
CA LEU A 57 9.00 35.97 -9.46
C LEU A 57 8.74 34.45 -9.65
N GLN A 58 7.45 34.09 -9.61
CA GLN A 58 6.94 32.92 -10.36
C GLN A 58 6.96 33.25 -11.86
N ASN A 59 8.15 33.32 -12.45
CA ASN A 59 8.30 33.43 -13.90
C ASN A 59 7.75 32.15 -14.55
N SER A 60 7.23 32.28 -15.78
CA SER A 60 6.71 31.16 -16.58
C SER A 60 7.68 29.96 -16.58
N ASP A 61 8.97 30.23 -16.73
CA ASP A 61 10.05 29.23 -16.75
C ASP A 61 10.26 28.49 -15.42
N LYS A 62 9.85 29.09 -14.30
CA LYS A 62 9.93 28.48 -12.96
C LYS A 62 8.76 27.55 -12.67
N THR A 63 7.66 27.72 -13.41
CA THR A 63 6.42 26.95 -13.27
C THR A 63 6.19 25.97 -14.43
N SER A 64 7.01 26.03 -15.48
CA SER A 64 7.00 25.07 -16.58
C SER A 64 7.65 23.75 -16.18
N SER A 65 7.26 22.68 -16.86
CA SER A 65 7.92 21.39 -16.73
C SER A 65 9.39 21.48 -17.16
N TYR A 66 10.28 20.82 -16.44
CA TYR A 66 11.70 20.79 -16.78
C TYR A 66 11.95 19.87 -17.98
N GLU A 67 12.32 20.45 -19.12
CA GLU A 67 12.67 19.75 -20.37
C GLU A 67 14.06 20.17 -20.87
N CYS A 68 15.03 20.32 -19.96
CA CYS A 68 16.41 20.76 -20.28
C CYS A 68 16.51 22.12 -21.01
N GLY A 69 15.48 22.97 -20.94
CA GLY A 69 15.42 24.29 -21.57
C GLY A 69 14.56 24.38 -22.83
N GLU A 70 13.99 23.26 -23.29
CA GLU A 70 13.08 23.20 -24.43
C GLU A 70 11.60 23.34 -24.00
N GLU A 71 10.74 23.78 -24.92
CA GLU A 71 9.29 23.79 -24.67
C GLU A 71 8.72 22.36 -24.75
N PRO A 72 7.85 21.95 -23.80
CA PRO A 72 7.25 20.61 -23.83
C PRO A 72 6.32 20.48 -25.04
N VAL A 73 6.74 19.68 -26.02
CA VAL A 73 5.95 19.39 -27.23
C VAL A 73 5.34 18.00 -27.17
N GLY A 74 4.05 17.91 -27.54
CA GLY A 74 3.32 16.65 -27.68
C GLY A 74 2.59 16.20 -26.41
N THR A 75 2.05 14.98 -26.47
CA THR A 75 1.26 14.40 -25.38
C THR A 75 2.14 13.67 -24.37
N ALA A 76 1.99 13.96 -23.07
CA ALA A 76 2.67 13.26 -21.98
C ALA A 76 2.13 11.83 -21.71
N ALA A 77 1.29 11.28 -22.59
CA ALA A 77 0.69 9.97 -22.44
C ALA A 77 1.67 8.87 -22.88
N VAL A 78 2.23 8.15 -21.93
CA VAL A 78 3.11 7.00 -22.16
C VAL A 78 2.34 5.71 -21.84
N ALA A 79 2.45 4.70 -22.71
CA ALA A 79 1.92 3.38 -22.43
C ALA A 79 2.81 2.70 -21.37
N PHE A 80 2.26 2.53 -20.15
CA PHE A 80 2.95 1.80 -19.10
C PHE A 80 2.88 0.29 -19.35
N PRO A 81 3.95 -0.46 -19.06
CA PRO A 81 3.93 -1.91 -19.19
C PRO A 81 2.98 -2.52 -18.15
N TYR A 82 2.30 -3.60 -18.54
CA TYR A 82 1.34 -4.32 -17.68
C TYR A 82 1.98 -5.00 -16.46
N SER A 83 3.31 -5.04 -16.40
CA SER A 83 4.07 -5.66 -15.30
C SER A 83 3.81 -5.00 -13.95
N TYR A 84 3.64 -3.68 -13.91
CA TYR A 84 3.31 -2.95 -12.68
C TYR A 84 1.94 -3.37 -12.12
N PHE A 85 0.96 -3.64 -12.98
CA PHE A 85 -0.37 -4.11 -12.58
C PHE A 85 -0.30 -5.51 -11.94
N LEU A 86 0.47 -6.43 -12.54
CA LEU A 86 0.64 -7.78 -12.01
C LEU A 86 1.29 -7.76 -10.62
N TYR A 87 2.26 -6.88 -10.40
CA TYR A 87 2.86 -6.68 -9.07
C TYR A 87 1.83 -6.19 -8.05
N THR A 88 0.98 -5.22 -8.41
CA THR A 88 -0.09 -4.74 -7.51
C THR A 88 -1.06 -5.85 -7.13
N VAL A 89 -1.52 -6.65 -8.10
CA VAL A 89 -2.42 -7.78 -7.81
C VAL A 89 -1.73 -8.82 -6.92
N LEU A 90 -0.45 -9.13 -7.17
CA LEU A 90 0.32 -10.06 -6.35
C LEU A 90 0.47 -9.55 -4.91
N PHE A 91 0.75 -8.26 -4.73
CA PHE A 91 0.82 -7.63 -3.41
C PHE A 91 -0.50 -7.75 -2.65
N VAL A 92 -1.63 -7.46 -3.30
CA VAL A 92 -2.96 -7.59 -2.69
C VAL A 92 -3.25 -9.02 -2.25
N ILE A 93 -2.87 -10.03 -3.04
CA ILE A 93 -3.06 -11.44 -2.67
C ILE A 93 -2.29 -11.79 -1.39
N VAL A 94 -1.03 -11.36 -1.29
CA VAL A 94 -0.19 -11.59 -0.10
C VAL A 94 -0.70 -10.81 1.12
N ASP A 95 -1.18 -9.58 0.92
CA ASP A 95 -1.75 -8.74 1.98
C ASP A 95 -3.02 -9.38 2.57
N VAL A 96 -3.94 -9.84 1.70
CA VAL A 96 -5.15 -10.56 2.11
C VAL A 96 -4.81 -11.88 2.83
N MET A 97 -3.77 -12.60 2.38
CA MET A 97 -3.28 -13.78 3.10
C MET A 97 -2.81 -13.41 4.52
N GLY A 98 -2.04 -12.33 4.67
CA GLY A 98 -1.59 -11.84 5.98
C GLY A 98 -2.76 -11.49 6.91
N ALA A 99 -3.77 -10.79 6.39
CA ALA A 99 -4.98 -10.47 7.13
C ALA A 99 -5.76 -11.73 7.57
N PHE A 100 -5.84 -12.75 6.71
CA PHE A 100 -6.48 -14.02 7.05
C PHE A 100 -5.74 -14.76 8.17
N LEU A 101 -4.41 -14.83 8.10
CA LEU A 101 -3.59 -15.44 9.15
C LEU A 101 -3.69 -14.69 10.47
N TRP A 102 -3.71 -13.35 10.43
CA TRP A 102 -3.96 -12.52 11.60
C TRP A 102 -5.30 -12.85 12.24
N LEU A 103 -6.37 -12.90 11.44
CA LEU A 103 -7.72 -13.20 11.93
C LEU A 103 -7.82 -14.57 12.60
N LEU A 104 -7.18 -15.59 12.02
CA LEU A 104 -7.11 -16.92 12.63
C LEU A 104 -6.32 -16.91 13.94
N SER A 105 -5.20 -16.17 13.99
CA SER A 105 -4.35 -16.04 15.17
C SER A 105 -5.06 -15.41 16.37
N VAL A 106 -5.87 -14.37 16.12
CA VAL A 106 -6.63 -13.68 17.18
C VAL A 106 -7.96 -14.36 17.50
N SER A 107 -8.40 -15.32 16.69
CA SER A 107 -9.69 -15.98 16.89
C SER A 107 -9.68 -16.79 18.20
N PRO A 108 -10.74 -16.74 19.03
CA PRO A 108 -10.85 -17.54 20.24
C PRO A 108 -11.17 -19.01 19.96
N LEU A 109 -11.01 -19.46 18.70
CA LEU A 109 -11.21 -20.85 18.32
C LEU A 109 -10.20 -21.69 19.09
N ARG A 110 -10.68 -22.80 19.68
CA ARG A 110 -9.76 -23.82 20.20
C ARG A 110 -8.94 -24.30 19.01
N ILE A 111 -7.66 -23.97 19.02
CA ILE A 111 -6.72 -24.40 17.98
C ILE A 111 -6.64 -25.92 18.05
N SER A 112 -7.47 -26.56 17.22
CA SER A 112 -7.41 -27.99 16.97
C SER A 112 -6.26 -28.26 16.00
N GLU A 113 -5.64 -29.44 16.12
CA GLU A 113 -4.63 -29.92 15.16
C GLU A 113 -5.14 -29.82 13.70
N VAL A 114 -6.44 -29.98 13.49
CA VAL A 114 -7.08 -29.83 12.18
C VAL A 114 -6.94 -28.41 11.62
N ILE A 115 -7.15 -27.38 12.44
CA ILE A 115 -7.08 -25.98 12.00
C ILE A 115 -5.63 -25.61 11.67
N VAL A 116 -4.67 -26.11 12.45
CA VAL A 116 -3.24 -25.91 12.18
C VAL A 116 -2.87 -26.53 10.84
N TRP A 117 -3.31 -27.76 10.57
CA TRP A 117 -3.02 -28.42 9.30
C TRP A 117 -3.69 -27.74 8.10
N GLN A 118 -4.95 -27.32 8.23
CA GLN A 118 -5.66 -26.56 7.21
C GLN A 118 -4.98 -25.22 6.91
N THR A 119 -4.55 -24.50 7.95
CA THR A 119 -3.82 -23.23 7.80
C THR A 119 -2.47 -23.45 7.13
N PHE A 120 -1.75 -24.51 7.51
CA PHE A 120 -0.48 -24.87 6.89
C PHE A 120 -0.64 -25.17 5.40
N VAL A 121 -1.62 -26.03 5.04
CA VAL A 121 -1.92 -26.34 3.64
C VAL A 121 -2.33 -25.08 2.87
N PHE A 122 -3.15 -24.22 3.45
CA PHE A 122 -3.54 -22.95 2.83
C PHE A 122 -2.33 -22.06 2.54
N VAL A 123 -1.42 -21.87 3.50
CA VAL A 123 -0.19 -21.09 3.31
C VAL A 123 0.67 -21.71 2.21
N VAL A 124 0.87 -23.03 2.24
CA VAL A 124 1.65 -23.74 1.22
C VAL A 124 1.05 -23.54 -0.18
N LEU A 125 -0.28 -23.65 -0.32
CA LEU A 125 -0.96 -23.44 -1.60
C LEU A 125 -0.77 -22.01 -2.13
N ILE A 126 -0.91 -20.99 -1.29
CA ILE A 126 -0.70 -19.59 -1.67
C ILE A 126 0.78 -19.36 -2.04
N VAL A 127 1.72 -19.84 -1.23
CA VAL A 127 3.16 -19.69 -1.47
C VAL A 127 3.57 -20.38 -2.77
N LEU A 128 3.06 -21.57 -3.06
CA LEU A 128 3.28 -22.25 -4.34
C LEU A 128 2.67 -21.47 -5.50
N GLY A 129 1.46 -20.92 -5.33
CA GLY A 129 0.83 -20.05 -6.32
C GLY A 129 1.66 -18.79 -6.61
N ILE A 130 2.23 -18.17 -5.59
CA ILE A 130 3.14 -17.02 -5.72
C ILE A 130 4.44 -17.45 -6.38
N ALA A 131 5.05 -18.56 -5.97
CA ALA A 131 6.27 -19.07 -6.57
C ALA A 131 6.06 -19.37 -8.07
N PHE A 132 4.92 -19.97 -8.42
CA PHE A 132 4.53 -20.18 -9.82
C PHE A 132 4.30 -18.85 -10.54
N ALA A 133 3.59 -17.89 -9.94
CA ALA A 133 3.36 -16.58 -10.55
C ALA A 133 4.67 -15.83 -10.79
N LEU A 134 5.62 -15.88 -9.85
CA LEU A 134 6.95 -15.29 -9.97
C LEU A 134 7.84 -16.00 -10.99
N HIS A 135 7.68 -17.32 -11.14
CA HIS A 135 8.38 -18.09 -12.16
C HIS A 135 7.81 -17.86 -13.57
N MET A 136 6.49 -17.80 -13.68
CA MET A 136 5.77 -17.51 -14.93
C MET A 136 5.95 -16.05 -15.35
N LEU A 137 6.13 -15.14 -14.40
CA LEU A 137 6.49 -13.75 -14.70
C LEU A 137 7.82 -13.77 -15.47
N PRO A 138 7.82 -13.42 -16.76
CA PRO A 138 9.06 -13.36 -17.50
C PRO A 138 9.93 -12.29 -16.81
N GLN A 139 11.17 -12.63 -16.52
CA GLN A 139 12.10 -11.69 -15.87
C GLN A 139 12.27 -10.40 -16.70
N THR A 140 11.96 -10.43 -17.99
CA THR A 140 11.92 -9.26 -18.90
C THR A 140 10.82 -8.24 -18.57
N LEU A 141 9.81 -8.61 -17.78
CA LEU A 141 8.77 -7.69 -17.31
C LEU A 141 9.19 -6.86 -16.10
N LEU A 142 10.09 -7.39 -15.27
CA LEU A 142 10.76 -6.65 -14.20
C LEU A 142 12.08 -6.02 -14.67
N ASP A 143 12.80 -6.69 -15.57
CA ASP A 143 14.00 -6.19 -16.25
C ASP A 143 13.58 -5.25 -17.37
N GLY A 144 13.30 -4.00 -17.00
CA GLY A 144 12.75 -2.97 -17.89
C GLY A 144 13.57 -2.68 -19.16
N LYS A 145 14.76 -3.27 -19.34
CA LYS A 145 15.61 -3.12 -20.53
C LYS A 145 14.89 -3.51 -21.82
N GLU A 146 14.10 -4.59 -21.80
CA GLU A 146 13.40 -5.06 -22.99
C GLU A 146 12.15 -4.22 -23.28
N THR A 147 11.41 -3.82 -22.23
CA THR A 147 10.29 -2.87 -22.37
C THR A 147 10.72 -1.53 -22.95
N LEU A 148 11.94 -1.08 -22.63
CA LEU A 148 12.52 0.14 -23.20
C LEU A 148 12.88 -0.02 -24.68
N ARG A 149 13.31 -1.22 -25.11
CA ARG A 149 13.56 -1.50 -26.53
C ARG A 149 12.26 -1.44 -27.33
N LEU A 150 11.23 -2.16 -26.87
CA LEU A 150 9.90 -2.14 -27.50
C LEU A 150 9.27 -0.74 -27.47
N TYR A 151 9.43 -0.02 -26.37
CA TYR A 151 9.00 1.37 -26.28
C TYR A 151 9.72 2.26 -27.31
N ARG A 152 11.05 2.17 -27.42
CA ARG A 152 11.83 2.93 -28.41
C ARG A 152 11.44 2.58 -29.84
N GLU A 153 11.23 1.30 -30.13
CA GLU A 153 10.77 0.83 -31.44
C GLU A 153 9.37 1.36 -31.76
N SER A 154 8.43 1.31 -30.80
CA SER A 154 7.09 1.88 -30.96
C SER A 154 7.10 3.41 -31.10
N LYS A 155 8.03 4.10 -30.43
CA LYS A 155 8.22 5.55 -30.54
C LYS A 155 8.75 5.90 -31.93
N ALA A 156 9.77 5.21 -32.41
CA ALA A 156 10.32 5.38 -33.75
C ALA A 156 9.26 5.11 -34.83
N ALA A 157 8.42 4.09 -34.66
CA ALA A 157 7.32 3.80 -35.58
C ALA A 157 6.23 4.89 -35.58
N ARG A 158 5.93 5.51 -34.44
CA ARG A 158 4.98 6.63 -34.34
C ARG A 158 5.53 7.93 -34.92
N GLU A 159 6.82 8.22 -34.70
CA GLU A 159 7.49 9.38 -35.29
C GLU A 159 7.51 9.30 -36.82
N GLN A 160 7.71 8.10 -37.40
CA GLN A 160 7.59 7.86 -38.84
C GLN A 160 6.17 8.06 -39.36
N HIS A 161 5.16 7.64 -38.60
CA HIS A 161 3.76 7.83 -38.99
C HIS A 161 3.35 9.30 -39.00
N ASP A 162 3.74 10.07 -37.98
CA ASP A 162 3.45 11.51 -37.87
C ASP A 162 4.15 12.33 -38.96
N SER A 163 5.39 11.97 -39.30
CA SER A 163 6.16 12.60 -40.39
C SER A 163 5.53 12.40 -41.78
N GLY A 164 4.74 11.34 -41.97
CA GLY A 164 4.03 11.06 -43.24
C GLY A 164 2.68 11.74 -43.37
N VAL A 165 2.14 12.32 -42.29
CA VAL A 165 0.84 13.01 -42.27
C VAL A 165 0.99 14.52 -42.53
N GLN A 166 2.21 15.07 -42.51
CA GLN A 166 2.50 16.48 -42.82
C GLN A 166 2.84 16.76 -44.29
N VAL A 167 2.37 15.95 -45.25
CA VAL A 167 2.53 16.20 -46.71
C VAL A 167 1.18 16.25 -47.42
#